data_AF-A0A7D8YGE5-F1
#
_entry.id   AF-A0A7D8YGE5-F1
#
_cell.length_a   1.000
_cell.length_b   1.000
_cell.length_c   1.000
_cell.angle_alpha   90.00
_cell.angle_beta   90.00
_cell.angle_gamma   90.00
#
_symmetry.space_group_name_H-M   'P 1'
#
loop_
_entity.id
_entity.type
_entity.pdbx_description
1 polymer ?
#
loop_
_entity_poly.entity_id
_entity_poly.type
_entity_poly.pdbx_seq_one_letter_code
_entity_poly.pdbx_strand_id
1 'polypeptide(L)'
;DIAFAPYREQVLWELDKQAKADLVVVYFHPATLAPISLLEFGLSAHIPHKVVAVAPEGYAKRGNVQIVCQKFGVEFLDSIDRLHESIVNKLSLNR
;
A
#
# COMPACT_ATOMS: atom_id res chain seq x y z
N ASP A 1 -14.82 -9.08 17.00
CA ASP A 1 -15.73 -7.93 17.04
C ASP A 1 -14.97 -6.69 17.54
N ILE A 2 -15.41 -5.48 17.22
CA ILE A 2 -14.76 -4.22 17.64
C ILE A 2 -14.74 -4.03 19.17
N ALA A 3 -15.58 -4.75 19.90
CA ALA A 3 -15.53 -4.81 21.36
C ALA A 3 -14.29 -5.53 21.90
N PHE A 4 -13.64 -6.40 21.11
CA PHE A 4 -12.41 -7.09 21.51
C PHE A 4 -11.21 -6.13 21.44
N ALA A 5 -10.73 -5.70 22.61
CA ALA A 5 -9.72 -4.64 22.72
C ALA A 5 -8.43 -4.90 21.94
N PRO A 6 -7.81 -6.11 21.98
CA PRO A 6 -6.57 -6.36 21.22
C PRO A 6 -6.73 -6.19 19.71
N TYR A 7 -7.87 -6.62 19.15
CA TYR A 7 -8.16 -6.42 17.72
C TYR A 7 -8.32 -4.93 17.39
N ARG A 8 -9.09 -4.20 18.21
CA ARG A 8 -9.31 -2.76 18.01
C ARG A 8 -8.00 -1.98 18.10
N GLU A 9 -7.17 -2.29 19.08
CA GLU A 9 -5.86 -1.64 19.28
C GLU A 9 -4.93 -1.89 18.10
N GLN A 10 -4.86 -3.13 17.61
CA GLN A 10 -4.07 -3.46 16.42
C GLN A 10 -4.52 -2.64 15.20
N VAL A 11 -5.83 -2.65 14.88
CA VAL A 11 -6.35 -1.96 13.69
C VAL A 11 -6.15 -0.45 13.79
N LEU A 12 -6.41 0.14 14.96
CA LEU A 12 -6.17 1.58 15.17
C LEU A 12 -4.69 1.94 15.07
N TRP A 13 -3.80 1.09 15.59
CA TRP A 13 -2.36 1.29 15.47
C TRP A 13 -1.92 1.27 14.00
N GLU A 14 -2.38 0.31 13.20
CA GLU A 14 -2.04 0.21 11.77
C GLU A 14 -2.48 1.47 11.02
N LEU A 15 -3.73 1.92 11.22
CA LEU A 15 -4.27 3.13 10.61
C LEU A 15 -3.50 4.40 11.02
N ASP A 16 -3.21 4.57 12.31
CA ASP A 16 -2.48 5.73 12.83
C ASP A 16 -1.05 5.80 12.29
N LYS A 17 -0.37 4.65 12.17
CA LYS A 17 0.99 4.58 11.63
C LYS A 17 1.00 4.85 10.13
N GLN A 18 0.06 4.28 9.39
CA GLN A 18 -0.11 4.55 7.96
C GLN A 18 -0.37 6.04 7.70
N ALA A 19 -1.23 6.67 8.50
CA ALA A 19 -1.52 8.10 8.39
C ALA A 19 -0.27 8.96 8.64
N LYS A 20 0.57 8.60 9.61
CA LYS A 20 1.80 9.34 9.98
C LYS A 20 3.00 9.09 9.08
N ALA A 21 3.02 8.00 8.32
CA ALA A 21 4.15 7.66 7.46
C ALA A 21 4.27 8.64 6.26
N ASP A 22 5.50 9.02 5.93
CA ASP A 22 5.83 9.79 4.71
C ASP A 22 5.64 8.95 3.44
N LEU A 23 5.88 7.64 3.56
CA LEU A 23 5.76 6.67 2.49
C LEU A 23 5.10 5.38 3.02
N VAL A 24 4.11 4.89 2.28
CA VAL A 24 3.41 3.62 2.52
C VAL A 24 3.71 2.68 1.36
N VAL A 25 4.32 1.54 1.65
CA VAL A 25 4.59 0.49 0.67
C VAL A 25 3.63 -0.66 0.89
N VAL A 26 2.88 -1.03 -0.13
CA VAL A 26 1.93 -2.15 -0.06
C VAL A 26 2.36 -3.25 -1.03
N TYR A 27 2.64 -4.44 -0.50
CA TYR A 27 3.00 -5.62 -1.29
C TYR A 27 1.85 -6.64 -1.32
N PHE A 28 1.28 -6.85 -2.50
CA PHE A 28 0.15 -7.74 -2.73
C PHE A 28 0.64 -9.11 -3.24
N HIS A 29 0.93 -10.03 -2.32
CA HIS A 29 1.42 -11.36 -2.69
C HIS A 29 0.35 -12.18 -3.46
N PRO A 30 0.72 -12.87 -4.56
CA PRO A 30 -0.21 -13.72 -5.33
C PRO A 30 -0.94 -14.83 -4.57
N ALA A 31 -0.43 -15.25 -3.41
CA ALA A 31 -0.97 -16.34 -2.61
C ALA A 31 -2.06 -15.87 -1.63
N THR A 32 -2.38 -14.57 -1.62
CA THR A 32 -3.33 -13.97 -0.69
C THR A 32 -4.35 -13.12 -1.44
N LEU A 33 -5.55 -12.97 -0.87
CA LEU A 33 -6.50 -11.96 -1.36
C LEU A 33 -6.16 -10.55 -0.83
N ALA A 34 -5.44 -10.48 0.31
CA ALA A 34 -5.05 -9.24 0.99
C ALA A 34 -6.18 -8.18 1.10
N PRO A 35 -7.38 -8.54 1.58
CA PRO A 35 -8.53 -7.62 1.59
C PRO A 35 -8.31 -6.40 2.50
N ILE A 36 -7.61 -6.56 3.62
CA ILE A 36 -7.29 -5.44 4.52
C ILE A 36 -6.25 -4.51 3.88
N SER A 37 -5.18 -5.06 3.30
CA SER A 37 -4.19 -4.25 2.58
C SER A 37 -4.79 -3.52 1.37
N LEU A 38 -5.81 -4.07 0.70
CA LEU A 38 -6.55 -3.36 -0.35
C LEU A 38 -7.35 -2.17 0.20
N LEU A 39 -7.97 -2.35 1.36
CA LEU A 39 -8.70 -1.27 2.05
C LEU A 39 -7.72 -0.15 2.44
N GLU A 40 -6.62 -0.50 3.09
CA GLU A 40 -5.55 0.42 3.50
C GLU A 40 -4.93 1.15 2.31
N PHE A 41 -4.64 0.43 1.23
CA PHE A 41 -4.18 1.01 -0.03
C PHE A 41 -5.15 2.08 -0.53
N GLY A 42 -6.47 1.79 -0.56
CA GLY A 42 -7.49 2.75 -0.96
C GLY A 42 -7.52 4.02 -0.08
N LEU A 43 -7.28 3.88 1.22
CA LEU A 43 -7.24 5.02 2.15
C LEU A 43 -6.08 5.99 1.86
N SER A 44 -4.95 5.52 1.33
CA SER A 44 -3.78 6.37 1.04
C SER A 44 -3.55 6.68 -0.44
N ALA A 45 -4.14 5.91 -1.38
CA ALA A 45 -3.84 6.01 -2.81
C ALA A 45 -4.11 7.41 -3.41
N HIS A 46 -5.05 8.16 -2.85
CA HIS A 46 -5.40 9.50 -3.33
C HIS A 46 -4.42 10.59 -2.86
N ILE A 47 -3.53 10.28 -1.90
CA ILE A 47 -2.57 11.24 -1.36
C ILE A 47 -1.34 11.24 -2.29
N PRO A 48 -1.01 12.37 -2.93
CA PRO A 48 0.09 12.44 -3.90
C PRO A 48 1.40 11.92 -3.32
N HIS A 49 2.10 11.09 -4.09
CA HIS A 49 3.44 10.54 -3.80
C HIS A 49 3.58 9.65 -2.56
N LYS A 50 2.55 9.52 -1.71
CA LYS A 50 2.59 8.79 -0.43
C LYS A 50 2.65 7.27 -0.57
N VAL A 51 2.24 6.70 -1.70
CA VAL A 51 2.13 5.24 -1.84
C VAL A 51 3.05 4.69 -2.94
N VAL A 52 3.59 3.50 -2.70
CA VAL A 52 4.10 2.57 -3.71
C VAL A 52 3.34 1.27 -3.58
N ALA A 53 2.75 0.79 -4.68
CA ALA A 53 2.05 -0.49 -4.72
C ALA A 53 2.88 -1.51 -5.52
N VAL A 54 3.05 -2.70 -4.96
CA VAL A 54 3.70 -3.83 -5.63
C VAL A 54 2.68 -4.95 -5.75
N ALA A 55 2.37 -5.37 -6.97
CA ALA A 55 1.47 -6.51 -7.18
C ALA A 55 1.99 -7.40 -8.32
N PRO A 56 2.69 -8.48 -7.98
CA PRO A 56 3.16 -9.44 -8.96
C PRO A 56 2.03 -10.09 -9.76
N GLU A 57 2.40 -10.59 -10.93
CA GLU A 57 1.50 -11.42 -11.73
C GLU A 57 0.90 -12.55 -10.88
N GLY A 58 -0.38 -12.82 -11.09
CA GLY A 58 -1.14 -13.80 -10.30
C GLY A 58 -1.86 -13.23 -9.07
N TYR A 59 -1.58 -12.00 -8.62
CA TYR A 59 -2.41 -11.39 -7.58
C TYR A 59 -3.86 -11.18 -8.05
N ALA A 60 -4.81 -11.77 -7.32
CA ALA A 60 -6.21 -11.88 -7.75
C ALA A 60 -6.91 -10.55 -8.05
N LYS A 61 -6.47 -9.45 -7.42
CA LYS A 61 -7.03 -8.10 -7.61
C LYS A 61 -6.07 -7.15 -8.33
N ARG A 62 -5.02 -7.65 -8.97
CA ARG A 62 -3.98 -6.85 -9.65
C ARG A 62 -4.55 -5.80 -10.59
N GLY A 63 -5.51 -6.15 -11.45
CA GLY A 63 -6.13 -5.19 -12.36
C GLY A 63 -6.80 -4.00 -11.65
N ASN A 64 -7.42 -4.22 -10.48
CA ASN A 64 -8.01 -3.14 -9.69
C ASN A 64 -6.91 -2.23 -9.12
N VAL A 65 -5.83 -2.81 -8.59
CA VAL A 65 -4.68 -2.04 -8.08
C VAL A 65 -4.08 -1.21 -9.21
N GLN A 66 -3.87 -1.77 -10.40
CA GLN A 66 -3.33 -1.06 -11.55
C GLN A 66 -4.20 0.13 -11.97
N ILE A 67 -5.52 -0.05 -12.07
CA ILE A 67 -6.44 1.04 -12.44
C ILE A 67 -6.44 2.15 -11.40
N VAL A 68 -6.43 1.81 -10.10
CA VAL A 68 -6.34 2.81 -9.02
C VAL A 68 -5.01 3.55 -9.08
N CYS A 69 -3.91 2.82 -9.28
CA CYS A 69 -2.59 3.44 -9.41
C CYS A 69 -2.52 4.40 -10.60
N GLN A 70 -3.02 3.98 -11.77
CA GLN A 70 -3.10 4.84 -12.95
C GLN A 70 -3.97 6.07 -12.70
N LYS A 71 -5.11 5.90 -12.02
CA LYS A 71 -6.06 6.99 -11.75
C LYS A 71 -5.51 8.06 -10.81
N PHE A 72 -4.76 7.65 -9.78
CA PHE A 72 -4.25 8.57 -8.76
C PHE A 72 -2.75 8.87 -8.88
N GLY A 73 -2.07 8.37 -9.92
CA GLY A 73 -0.64 8.57 -10.10
C GLY A 73 0.22 7.87 -9.04
N VAL A 74 -0.26 6.76 -8.49
CA VAL A 74 0.52 5.92 -7.55
C VAL A 74 1.53 5.11 -8.34
N GLU A 75 2.76 5.03 -7.84
CA GLU A 75 3.79 4.19 -8.45
C GLU A 75 3.43 2.72 -8.26
N PHE A 76 3.40 1.98 -9.38
CA PHE A 76 3.06 0.57 -9.41
C PHE A 76 4.27 -0.24 -9.90
N LEU A 77 4.61 -1.30 -9.16
CA LEU A 77 5.69 -2.22 -9.51
C LEU A 77 5.16 -3.65 -9.70
N ASP A 78 5.62 -4.30 -10.77
CA ASP A 78 5.29 -5.69 -11.09
C ASP A 78 6.05 -6.71 -10.24
N SER A 79 7.13 -6.30 -9.57
CA SER A 79 7.91 -7.16 -8.68
C SER A 79 8.57 -6.34 -7.58
N ILE A 80 9.10 -7.04 -6.58
CA ILE A 80 9.83 -6.41 -5.48
C ILE A 80 11.23 -5.92 -5.90
N ASP A 81 11.74 -6.35 -7.06
CA ASP A 81 13.13 -6.13 -7.47
C ASP A 81 13.51 -4.64 -7.56
N ARG A 82 12.55 -3.80 -7.94
CA ARG A 82 12.71 -2.34 -8.07
C ARG A 82 12.26 -1.55 -6.85
N LEU A 83 11.74 -2.23 -5.83
CA LEU A 83 11.18 -1.55 -4.66
C LEU A 83 12.23 -0.74 -3.90
N HIS A 84 13.42 -1.30 -3.72
CA HIS A 84 14.51 -0.60 -3.04
C HIS A 84 14.86 0.74 -3.72
N GLU A 85 15.04 0.71 -5.05
CA GLU A 85 15.35 1.89 -5.85
C GLU A 85 14.23 2.94 -5.78
N SER A 86 12.97 2.50 -5.90
CA SER A 86 11.78 3.35 -5.76
C SER A 86 11.72 4.06 -4.39
N ILE A 87 11.95 3.31 -3.30
CA ILE A 87 11.94 3.86 -1.94
C ILE A 87 13.03 4.93 -1.78
N VAL A 88 14.26 4.64 -2.22
CA VAL A 88 15.38 5.59 -2.12
C VAL A 88 15.08 6.87 -2.91
N ASN A 89 14.57 6.74 -4.13
CA ASN A 89 14.22 7.89 -4.96
C ASN A 89 13.13 8.76 -4.31
N LYS A 90 12.06 8.15 -3.80
CA LYS A 90 10.97 8.90 -3.14
C LYS A 90 11.41 9.59 -1.86
N LEU A 91 12.19 8.92 -1.02
CA LEU A 91 12.64 9.49 0.25
C LEU A 91 13.78 10.50 0.10
N SER A 92 14.51 10.49 -1.01
CA SER A 92 15.52 11.52 -1.32
C SER A 92 14.90 12.78 -1.95
N LEU A 93 13.83 12.63 -2.73
CA LEU A 93 13.09 13.75 -3.32
C LEU A 93 12.23 14.53 -2.31
N ASN A 94 11.89 13.92 -1.18
CA ASN A 94 11.13 14.55 -0.11
C ASN A 94 12.01 15.25 0.95
N ARG A 95 13.32 15.39 0.70
CA ARG A 95 14.24 16.17 1.56
C ARG A 95 14.47 17.58 1.05
#